data_AF-A0A5J5LP90-F1
#
_entry.id   AF-A0A5J5LP90-F1
#
_cell.length_a   1.000
_cell.length_b   1.000
_cell.length_c   1.000
_cell.angle_alpha   90.00
_cell.angle_beta   90.00
_cell.angle_gamma   90.00
#
_symmetry.space_group_name_H-M   'P 1'
#
loop_
_entity.id
_entity.type
_entity.pdbx_description
1 polymer ?
#
loop_
_entity_poly.entity_id
_entity_poly.type
_entity_poly.pdbx_seq_one_letter_code
_entity_poly.pdbx_strand_id
1 'polypeptide(L)'
;MSKVISFSISDRYLDKLRSLYPELTDNLAAKQFLTDQLDADLDDNLDTNLDDKLKILIEKSLGDRLDAKLDDRLDATEKSISKWILDFDNRIKDIDREMKDRSIAVDDQIEKIKNRLDNWTLATSSDIKDVKDKSIAIDDQIKAIEARLDESLDKNLDGSLDESLDSSLYESYSEIFIDKPDENLDDSLDTNLDTNLDNSLDKEPVTLEEILLQKKMIREEWLTLKEILGQRRKDWPKSIEGLRKKAIREGWPRRDHENRKEYQIPVGK
;
A
#
# COMPACT_ATOMS: atom_id res chain seq x y z
N MET A 1 -102.96 -41.41 47.84
CA MET A 1 -104.24 -42.07 47.46
C MET A 1 -105.33 -41.58 48.40
N SER A 2 -106.06 -40.52 48.05
CA SER A 2 -107.25 -40.10 48.79
C SER A 2 -108.46 -40.60 48.00
N LYS A 3 -109.23 -41.52 48.58
CA LYS A 3 -110.45 -42.06 47.99
C LYS A 3 -111.51 -40.96 48.02
N VAL A 4 -111.78 -40.37 46.86
CA VAL A 4 -112.99 -39.56 46.67
C VAL A 4 -114.18 -40.50 46.80
N ILE A 5 -114.88 -40.42 47.94
CA ILE A 5 -116.15 -41.12 48.13
C ILE A 5 -117.20 -40.23 47.45
N SER A 6 -117.46 -40.48 46.17
CA SER A 6 -118.62 -39.91 45.50
C SER A 6 -119.87 -40.63 45.99
N PHE A 7 -120.58 -40.02 46.94
CA PHE A 7 -121.94 -40.44 47.26
C PHE A 7 -122.89 -39.93 46.18
N SER A 8 -123.31 -40.82 45.26
CA SER A 8 -124.51 -40.57 44.47
C SER A 8 -125.72 -40.65 45.40
N ILE A 9 -126.17 -39.50 45.90
CA ILE A 9 -127.48 -39.39 46.51
C ILE A 9 -128.48 -39.67 45.37
N SER A 10 -129.29 -40.72 45.51
CA SER A 10 -130.33 -41.04 44.53
C SER A 10 -131.28 -39.85 44.42
N ASP A 11 -131.65 -39.43 43.20
CA ASP A 11 -132.53 -38.28 42.95
C ASP A 11 -133.78 -38.27 43.85
N ARG A 12 -134.32 -39.45 44.19
CA ARG A 12 -135.46 -39.59 45.13
C ARG A 12 -135.19 -39.05 46.54
N TYR A 13 -133.97 -39.16 47.05
CA TYR A 13 -133.60 -38.62 48.35
C TYR A 13 -133.40 -37.10 48.30
N LEU A 14 -132.88 -36.58 47.19
CA LEU A 14 -132.80 -35.13 46.95
C LEU A 14 -134.20 -34.52 46.82
N ASP A 15 -135.11 -35.16 46.08
CA ASP A 15 -136.51 -34.73 45.95
C ASP A 15 -137.22 -34.71 47.30
N LYS A 16 -136.96 -35.70 48.16
CA LYS A 16 -137.54 -35.75 49.50
C LYS A 16 -137.02 -34.64 50.42
N LEU A 17 -135.73 -34.32 50.35
CA LEU A 17 -135.15 -33.18 51.07
C LEU A 17 -135.70 -31.85 50.57
N ARG A 18 -135.87 -31.71 49.25
CA ARG A 18 -136.47 -30.53 48.60
C ARG A 18 -137.94 -30.33 49.00
N SER A 19 -138.69 -31.42 49.16
CA SER A 19 -140.09 -31.38 49.61
C SER A 19 -140.25 -31.09 51.10
N LEU A 20 -139.33 -31.53 51.96
CA LEU A 20 -139.43 -31.37 53.42
C LEU A 20 -138.83 -30.03 53.90
N TYR A 21 -137.80 -29.53 53.22
CA TYR A 21 -137.07 -28.32 53.58
C TYR A 21 -136.77 -27.45 52.35
N PRO A 22 -137.82 -26.91 51.69
CA PRO A 22 -137.65 -26.11 50.47
C PRO A 22 -136.78 -24.88 50.71
N GLU A 23 -137.03 -24.12 51.79
CA GLU A 23 -136.25 -22.91 52.10
C GLU A 23 -134.76 -23.17 52.34
N LEU A 24 -134.41 -24.27 53.02
CA LEU A 24 -133.02 -24.63 53.27
C LEU A 24 -132.31 -25.07 51.98
N THR A 25 -133.01 -25.81 51.11
CA THR A 25 -132.50 -26.26 49.82
C THR A 25 -132.29 -25.08 48.87
N ASP A 26 -133.24 -24.14 48.84
CA ASP A 26 -133.16 -22.92 48.02
C ASP A 26 -132.06 -21.98 48.54
N ASN A 27 -131.89 -21.85 49.86
CA ASN A 27 -130.80 -21.05 50.44
C ASN A 27 -129.42 -21.65 50.14
N LEU A 28 -129.28 -22.98 50.19
CA LEU A 28 -128.04 -23.65 49.85
C LEU A 28 -127.72 -23.51 48.36
N ALA A 29 -128.71 -23.66 47.48
CA ALA A 29 -128.56 -23.43 46.05
C ALA A 29 -128.19 -21.97 45.75
N ALA A 30 -128.82 -21.00 46.43
CA ALA A 30 -128.49 -19.59 46.29
C ALA A 30 -127.05 -19.28 46.77
N LYS A 31 -126.59 -19.91 47.86
CA LYS A 31 -125.20 -19.77 48.31
C LYS A 31 -124.20 -20.36 47.32
N GLN A 32 -124.49 -21.54 46.77
CA GLN A 32 -123.63 -22.14 45.76
C GLN A 32 -123.56 -21.26 44.51
N PHE A 33 -124.70 -20.75 44.05
CA PHE A 33 -124.77 -19.82 42.93
C PHE A 33 -123.95 -18.54 43.18
N LEU A 34 -124.08 -17.93 44.37
CA LEU A 34 -123.30 -16.77 44.74
C LEU A 34 -121.80 -17.09 44.86
N THR A 35 -121.43 -18.29 45.30
CA THR A 35 -120.02 -18.71 45.40
C THR A 35 -119.42 -18.92 44.02
N ASP A 36 -120.11 -19.65 43.14
CA ASP A 36 -119.65 -19.89 41.76
C ASP A 36 -119.53 -18.57 40.98
N GLN A 37 -120.47 -17.64 41.20
CA GLN A 37 -120.41 -16.31 40.60
C GLN A 37 -119.25 -15.48 41.15
N LEU A 38 -119.03 -15.50 42.46
CA LEU A 38 -117.90 -14.79 43.07
C LEU A 38 -116.55 -15.39 42.65
N ASP A 39 -116.44 -16.71 42.57
CA ASP A 39 -115.22 -17.38 42.13
C ASP A 39 -114.93 -17.06 40.67
N ALA A 40 -115.93 -17.15 39.77
CA ALA A 40 -115.76 -16.77 38.37
C ALA A 40 -115.42 -15.27 38.20
N ASP A 41 -116.13 -14.39 38.91
CA ASP A 41 -115.87 -12.94 38.86
C ASP A 41 -114.48 -12.60 39.43
N LEU A 42 -114.00 -13.31 40.45
CA LEU A 42 -112.66 -13.13 41.02
C LEU A 42 -111.58 -13.66 40.07
N ASP A 43 -111.77 -14.84 39.49
CA ASP A 43 -110.80 -15.47 38.57
C ASP A 43 -110.64 -14.60 37.31
N ASP A 44 -111.76 -14.29 36.65
CA ASP A 44 -111.74 -13.49 35.41
C ASP A 44 -111.21 -12.07 35.66
N ASN A 45 -111.61 -11.42 36.76
CA ASN A 45 -111.20 -10.05 37.04
C ASN A 45 -109.77 -9.97 37.60
N LEU A 46 -109.32 -10.93 38.41
CA LEU A 46 -107.92 -10.91 38.88
C LEU A 46 -106.98 -11.25 37.74
N ASP A 47 -107.24 -12.30 36.96
CA ASP A 47 -106.31 -12.72 35.91
C ASP A 47 -106.26 -11.66 34.80
N THR A 48 -107.39 -11.28 34.23
CA THR A 48 -107.38 -10.39 33.06
C THR A 48 -107.03 -8.95 33.42
N ASN A 49 -107.60 -8.41 34.50
CA ASN A 49 -107.41 -7.00 34.86
C ASN A 49 -106.01 -6.74 35.42
N LEU A 50 -105.49 -7.67 36.24
CA LEU A 50 -104.15 -7.52 36.79
C LEU A 50 -103.10 -7.73 35.70
N ASP A 51 -103.27 -8.71 34.82
CA ASP A 51 -102.33 -8.94 33.71
C ASP A 51 -102.31 -7.76 32.75
N ASP A 52 -103.46 -7.22 32.34
CA ASP A 52 -103.51 -6.06 31.46
C ASP A 52 -102.88 -4.83 32.10
N LYS A 53 -103.13 -4.60 33.40
CA LYS A 53 -102.51 -3.48 34.13
C LYS A 53 -101.01 -3.65 34.29
N LEU A 54 -100.53 -4.85 34.63
CA LEU A 54 -99.11 -5.14 34.75
C LEU A 54 -98.41 -5.00 33.40
N LYS A 55 -99.03 -5.52 32.34
CA LYS A 55 -98.52 -5.39 30.97
C LYS A 55 -98.40 -3.93 30.57
N ILE A 56 -99.46 -3.12 30.77
CA ILE A 56 -99.43 -1.68 30.46
C ILE A 56 -98.35 -0.95 31.28
N LEU A 57 -98.20 -1.28 32.57
CA LEU A 57 -97.18 -0.67 33.42
C LEU A 57 -95.77 -1.05 32.98
N ILE A 58 -95.53 -2.31 32.62
CA ILE A 58 -94.22 -2.77 32.14
C ILE A 58 -93.90 -2.14 30.78
N GLU A 59 -94.82 -2.24 29.83
CA GLU A 59 -94.62 -1.73 28.46
C GLU A 59 -94.40 -0.21 28.45
N LYS A 60 -95.24 0.55 29.18
CA LYS A 60 -95.10 2.01 29.18
C LYS A 60 -94.05 2.49 30.18
N SER A 61 -94.16 2.13 31.45
CA SER A 61 -93.32 2.76 32.47
C SER A 61 -91.88 2.25 32.45
N LEU A 62 -91.67 0.95 32.23
CA LEU A 62 -90.31 0.41 32.13
C LEU A 62 -89.73 0.60 30.73
N GLY A 63 -90.52 0.38 29.68
CA GLY A 63 -90.11 0.61 28.28
C GLY A 63 -89.63 2.05 28.09
N ASP A 64 -90.52 3.03 28.27
CA ASP A 64 -90.19 4.44 28.03
C ASP A 64 -89.00 4.91 28.88
N ARG A 65 -88.88 4.42 30.12
CA ARG A 65 -87.79 4.80 31.02
C ARG A 65 -86.46 4.16 30.63
N LEU A 66 -86.47 2.92 30.14
CA LEU A 66 -85.26 2.26 29.65
C LEU A 66 -84.80 2.90 28.35
N ASP A 67 -85.72 3.17 27.43
CA ASP A 67 -85.43 3.81 26.16
C ASP A 67 -84.81 5.19 26.38
N ALA A 68 -85.45 6.05 27.17
CA ALA A 68 -84.91 7.38 27.48
C ALA A 68 -83.52 7.32 28.13
N LYS A 69 -83.29 6.38 29.06
CA LYS A 69 -81.99 6.21 29.70
C LYS A 69 -80.93 5.66 28.75
N LEU A 70 -81.31 4.79 27.82
CA LEU A 70 -80.40 4.23 26.83
C LEU A 70 -80.01 5.32 25.83
N ASP A 71 -80.98 6.10 25.35
CA ASP A 71 -80.76 7.22 24.44
C ASP A 71 -79.82 8.26 25.06
N ASP A 72 -80.08 8.70 26.30
CA ASP A 72 -79.23 9.66 27.00
C ASP A 72 -77.79 9.14 27.15
N ARG A 73 -77.62 7.85 27.46
CA ARG A 73 -76.29 7.23 27.60
C ARG A 73 -75.59 7.06 26.26
N LEU A 74 -76.32 6.71 25.21
CA LEU A 74 -75.79 6.59 23.85
C LEU A 74 -75.34 7.96 23.33
N ASP A 75 -76.17 8.99 23.47
CA ASP A 75 -75.84 10.36 23.07
C ASP A 75 -74.61 10.89 23.82
N ALA A 76 -74.53 10.67 25.15
CA ALA A 76 -73.35 11.06 25.93
C ALA A 76 -72.07 10.31 25.49
N THR A 77 -72.20 9.04 25.12
CA THR A 77 -71.09 8.22 24.63
C THR A 77 -70.66 8.67 23.24
N GLU A 78 -71.61 8.92 22.34
CA GLU A 78 -71.38 9.42 20.99
C GLU A 78 -70.66 10.77 21.00
N LYS A 79 -71.11 11.70 21.85
CA LYS A 79 -70.44 13.00 22.05
C LYS A 79 -69.00 12.84 22.54
N SER A 80 -68.77 11.91 23.47
CA SER A 80 -67.43 11.65 24.02
C SER A 80 -66.49 11.06 22.96
N ILE A 81 -66.98 10.08 22.19
CA ILE A 81 -66.23 9.47 21.09
C ILE A 81 -65.93 10.50 20.01
N SER A 82 -66.90 11.32 19.62
CA SER A 82 -66.74 12.38 18.63
C SER A 82 -65.66 13.39 19.04
N LYS A 83 -65.63 13.76 20.33
CA LYS A 83 -64.59 14.63 20.88
C LYS A 83 -63.21 14.00 20.81
N TRP A 84 -63.08 12.70 21.13
CA TRP A 84 -61.80 12.00 21.01
C TRP A 84 -61.34 11.88 19.56
N ILE A 85 -62.24 11.57 18.63
CA ILE A 85 -61.92 11.51 17.20
C ILE A 85 -61.36 12.85 16.73
N LEU A 86 -61.98 13.97 17.13
CA LEU A 86 -61.54 15.31 16.76
C LEU A 86 -60.18 15.67 17.39
N ASP A 87 -59.95 15.29 18.65
CA ASP A 87 -58.65 15.46 19.30
C ASP A 87 -57.54 14.65 18.61
N PHE A 88 -57.82 13.38 18.29
CA PHE A 88 -56.89 12.53 17.56
C PHE A 88 -56.60 13.06 16.16
N ASP A 89 -57.60 13.54 15.44
CA ASP A 89 -57.41 14.15 14.11
C ASP A 89 -56.51 15.38 14.16
N ASN A 90 -56.70 16.26 15.15
CA ASN A 90 -55.83 17.41 15.36
C ASN A 90 -54.39 17.00 15.70
N ARG A 91 -54.23 16.00 16.59
CA ARG A 91 -52.91 15.47 16.93
C ARG A 91 -52.19 14.84 15.74
N ILE A 92 -52.92 14.14 14.88
CA ILE A 92 -52.37 13.57 13.63
C ILE A 92 -51.91 14.70 12.69
N LYS A 93 -52.72 15.75 12.53
CA LYS A 93 -52.35 16.92 11.71
C LYS A 93 -51.12 17.64 12.24
N ASP A 94 -50.98 17.74 13.55
CA ASP A 94 -49.80 18.36 14.17
C ASP A 94 -48.55 17.52 13.98
N ILE A 95 -48.66 16.20 14.14
CA ILE A 95 -47.56 15.26 13.86
C ILE A 95 -47.15 15.34 12.39
N ASP A 96 -48.10 15.38 11.45
CA ASP A 96 -47.82 15.49 10.02
C ASP A 96 -47.05 16.77 9.69
N ARG A 97 -47.47 17.90 10.28
CA ARG A 97 -46.76 19.18 10.12
C ARG A 97 -45.35 19.12 10.69
N GLU A 98 -45.19 18.61 11.92
CA GLU A 98 -43.87 18.48 12.55
C GLU A 98 -42.95 17.57 11.72
N MET A 99 -43.46 16.44 11.22
CA MET A 99 -42.70 15.53 10.36
C MET A 99 -42.26 16.22 9.07
N LYS A 100 -43.13 17.01 8.45
CA LYS A 100 -42.81 17.77 7.25
C LYS A 100 -41.71 18.81 7.51
N ASP A 101 -41.83 19.58 8.59
CA ASP A 101 -40.83 20.58 8.97
C ASP A 101 -39.47 19.94 9.27
N ARG A 102 -39.48 18.80 9.98
CA ARG A 102 -38.27 18.00 10.23
C ARG A 102 -37.66 17.45 8.96
N SER A 103 -38.47 17.00 7.99
CA SER A 103 -37.99 16.54 6.69
C SER A 103 -37.24 17.66 5.95
N ILE A 104 -37.84 18.85 5.89
CA ILE A 104 -37.23 20.02 5.25
C ILE A 104 -35.90 20.38 5.94
N ALA A 105 -35.87 20.39 7.28
CA ALA A 105 -34.65 20.68 8.03
C ALA A 105 -33.54 19.65 7.77
N VAL A 106 -33.89 18.37 7.60
CA VAL A 106 -32.94 17.32 7.24
C VAL A 106 -32.41 17.52 5.82
N ASP A 107 -33.28 17.85 4.86
CA ASP A 107 -32.87 18.14 3.49
C ASP A 107 -31.88 19.30 3.42
N ASP A 108 -32.15 20.39 4.15
CA ASP A 108 -31.23 21.55 4.28
C ASP A 108 -29.87 21.15 4.88
N GLN A 109 -29.86 20.25 5.87
CA GLN A 109 -28.62 19.74 6.46
C GLN A 109 -27.84 18.89 5.45
N ILE A 110 -28.53 18.03 4.70
CA ILE A 110 -27.92 17.21 3.64
C ILE A 110 -27.29 18.12 2.58
N GLU A 111 -27.97 19.18 2.15
CA GLU A 111 -27.44 20.14 1.18
C GLU A 111 -26.20 20.86 1.70
N LYS A 112 -26.21 21.33 2.96
CA LYS A 112 -25.03 21.92 3.60
C LYS A 112 -23.85 20.95 3.66
N ILE A 113 -24.09 19.68 3.97
CA ILE A 113 -23.04 18.65 4.01
C ILE A 113 -22.48 18.42 2.61
N LYS A 114 -23.34 18.31 1.59
CA LYS A 114 -22.92 18.17 0.19
C LYS A 114 -22.01 19.33 -0.24
N ASN A 115 -22.44 20.57 -0.02
CA ASN A 115 -21.64 21.75 -0.39
C ASN A 115 -20.28 21.79 0.32
N ARG A 116 -20.22 21.38 1.60
CA ARG A 116 -18.96 21.25 2.34
C ARG A 116 -18.05 20.18 1.75
N LEU A 117 -18.63 19.05 1.35
CA LEU A 117 -17.89 17.94 0.73
C LEU A 117 -17.34 18.34 -0.64
N ASP A 118 -18.13 19.03 -1.45
CA ASP A 118 -17.72 19.53 -2.77
C ASP A 118 -16.55 20.52 -2.63
N ASN A 119 -16.66 21.47 -1.70
CA ASN A 119 -15.59 22.43 -1.41
C ASN A 119 -14.32 21.73 -0.90
N TRP A 120 -14.44 20.74 -0.01
CA TRP A 120 -13.30 19.97 0.46
C TRP A 120 -12.63 19.17 -0.67
N THR A 121 -13.43 18.61 -1.58
CA THR A 121 -12.93 17.87 -2.75
C THR A 121 -12.17 18.79 -3.71
N LEU A 122 -12.69 19.99 -3.96
CA LEU A 122 -12.00 20.98 -4.78
C LEU A 122 -10.68 21.46 -4.15
N ALA A 123 -10.69 21.76 -2.85
CA ALA A 123 -9.50 22.18 -2.12
C ALA A 123 -8.41 21.10 -2.13
N THR A 124 -8.77 19.86 -1.76
CA THR A 124 -7.82 18.74 -1.74
C THR A 124 -7.29 18.39 -3.13
N SER A 125 -8.12 18.46 -4.17
CA SER A 125 -7.67 18.25 -5.55
C SER A 125 -6.65 19.31 -5.98
N SER A 126 -6.86 20.57 -5.59
CA SER A 126 -5.91 21.67 -5.81
C SER A 126 -4.59 21.42 -5.07
N ASP A 127 -4.64 21.08 -3.78
CA ASP A 127 -3.45 20.81 -2.98
C ASP A 127 -2.64 19.64 -3.55
N ILE A 128 -3.31 18.56 -3.98
CA ILE A 128 -2.67 17.41 -4.62
C ILE A 128 -1.98 17.83 -5.92
N LYS A 129 -2.62 18.68 -6.73
CA LYS A 129 -2.04 19.19 -7.97
C LYS A 129 -0.78 20.01 -7.68
N ASP A 130 -0.83 20.92 -6.71
CA ASP A 130 0.32 21.74 -6.33
C ASP A 130 1.50 20.90 -5.83
N VAL A 131 1.22 19.86 -5.04
CA VAL A 131 2.25 18.91 -4.59
C VAL A 131 2.84 18.15 -5.77
N LYS A 132 1.99 17.71 -6.72
CA LYS A 132 2.44 17.01 -7.93
C LYS A 132 3.33 17.90 -8.80
N ASP A 133 2.92 19.15 -9.02
CA ASP A 133 3.68 20.10 -9.83
C ASP A 133 5.03 20.43 -9.17
N LYS A 134 5.07 20.56 -7.84
CA LYS A 134 6.33 20.69 -7.08
C LYS A 134 7.21 19.45 -7.18
N SER A 135 6.64 18.25 -7.13
CA SER A 135 7.38 17.00 -7.29
C SER A 135 8.05 16.93 -8.66
N ILE A 136 7.32 17.28 -9.73
CA ILE A 136 7.87 17.32 -11.09
C ILE A 136 9.02 18.33 -11.18
N ALA A 137 8.84 19.52 -10.62
CA ALA A 137 9.89 20.55 -10.60
C ALA A 137 11.14 20.10 -9.84
N ILE A 138 10.99 19.37 -8.73
CA ILE A 138 12.11 18.80 -7.98
C ILE A 138 12.82 17.73 -8.80
N ASP A 139 12.08 16.83 -9.46
CA ASP A 139 12.67 15.81 -10.33
C ASP A 139 13.51 16.42 -11.46
N ASP A 140 13.01 17.49 -12.08
CA ASP A 140 13.74 18.23 -13.11
C ASP A 140 14.99 18.92 -12.55
N GLN A 141 14.93 19.47 -11.33
CA GLN A 141 16.10 20.02 -10.64
C GLN A 141 17.15 18.95 -10.33
N ILE A 142 16.72 17.76 -9.88
CA ILE A 142 17.62 16.64 -9.62
C ILE A 142 18.35 16.25 -10.91
N LYS A 143 17.62 16.04 -12.01
CA LYS A 143 18.26 15.73 -13.31
C LYS A 143 19.24 16.80 -13.77
N ALA A 144 18.91 18.07 -13.55
CA ALA A 144 19.81 19.16 -13.90
C ALA A 144 21.08 19.16 -13.02
N ILE A 145 20.96 18.81 -11.74
CA ILE A 145 22.11 18.66 -10.83
C ILE A 145 22.96 17.46 -11.24
N GLU A 146 22.35 16.31 -11.53
CA GLU A 146 23.03 15.10 -12.01
C GLU A 146 23.85 15.42 -13.28
N ALA A 147 23.24 16.04 -14.28
CA ALA A 147 23.93 16.41 -15.52
C ALA A 147 25.10 17.39 -15.28
N ARG A 148 24.95 18.34 -14.36
CA ARG A 148 26.03 19.28 -13.99
C ARG A 148 27.13 18.59 -13.22
N LEU A 149 26.80 17.64 -12.34
CA LEU A 149 27.78 16.82 -11.62
C LEU A 149 28.58 15.98 -12.61
N ASP A 150 27.92 15.24 -13.50
CA ASP A 150 28.57 14.44 -14.53
C ASP A 150 29.51 15.30 -15.38
N GLU A 151 29.04 16.44 -15.91
CA GLU A 151 29.89 17.33 -16.71
C GLU A 151 31.07 17.90 -15.91
N SER A 152 30.85 18.25 -14.63
CA SER A 152 31.90 18.80 -13.78
C SER A 152 32.95 17.77 -13.40
N LEU A 153 32.55 16.51 -13.18
CA LEU A 153 33.43 15.39 -12.87
C LEU A 153 34.23 15.03 -14.12
N ASP A 154 33.59 14.83 -15.26
CA ASP A 154 34.28 14.50 -16.51
C ASP A 154 35.27 15.60 -16.89
N LYS A 155 34.85 16.87 -16.96
CA LYS A 155 35.73 17.93 -17.48
C LYS A 155 36.80 18.39 -16.52
N ASN A 156 36.44 18.66 -15.26
CA ASN A 156 37.41 19.25 -14.35
C ASN A 156 38.32 18.18 -13.76
N LEU A 157 37.78 17.00 -13.47
CA LEU A 157 38.54 15.94 -12.81
C LEU A 157 39.47 15.26 -13.81
N ASP A 158 39.01 14.91 -15.02
CA ASP A 158 39.92 14.36 -16.04
C ASP A 158 40.95 15.41 -16.48
N GLY A 159 40.53 16.64 -16.79
CA GLY A 159 41.44 17.68 -17.26
C GLY A 159 42.50 18.07 -16.22
N SER A 160 42.11 18.25 -14.96
CA SER A 160 43.08 18.59 -13.91
C SER A 160 43.98 17.41 -13.52
N LEU A 161 43.48 16.18 -13.57
CA LEU A 161 44.31 14.99 -13.36
C LEU A 161 45.32 14.83 -14.50
N ASP A 162 44.90 14.94 -15.75
CA ASP A 162 45.77 14.79 -16.92
C ASP A 162 46.89 15.83 -16.88
N GLU A 163 46.54 17.11 -16.69
CA GLU A 163 47.52 18.20 -16.74
C GLU A 163 48.46 18.23 -15.53
N SER A 164 47.98 17.85 -14.33
CA SER A 164 48.83 17.75 -13.14
C SER A 164 49.71 16.50 -13.12
N LEU A 165 49.20 15.36 -13.62
CA LEU A 165 49.99 14.14 -13.76
C LEU A 165 51.05 14.33 -14.84
N ASP A 166 50.70 14.84 -16.01
CA ASP A 166 51.66 15.08 -17.09
C ASP A 166 52.75 16.05 -16.66
N SER A 167 52.39 17.16 -16.02
CA SER A 167 53.38 18.14 -15.57
C SER A 167 54.28 17.57 -14.47
N SER A 168 53.72 16.93 -13.44
CA SER A 168 54.52 16.37 -12.34
C SER A 168 55.38 15.18 -12.75
N LEU A 169 54.88 14.33 -13.66
CA LEU A 169 55.67 13.25 -14.26
C LEU A 169 56.77 13.83 -15.14
N TYR A 170 56.46 14.80 -16.02
CA TYR A 170 57.46 15.39 -16.90
C TYR A 170 58.58 16.09 -16.13
N GLU A 171 58.25 16.88 -15.09
CA GLU A 171 59.23 17.53 -14.22
C GLU A 171 60.09 16.47 -13.51
N SER A 172 59.46 15.47 -12.89
CA SER A 172 60.17 14.42 -12.17
C SER A 172 61.04 13.54 -13.08
N TYR A 173 60.58 13.22 -14.29
CA TYR A 173 61.37 12.44 -15.26
C TYR A 173 62.53 13.26 -15.82
N SER A 174 62.32 14.55 -16.09
CA SER A 174 63.38 15.44 -16.58
C SER A 174 64.48 15.60 -15.52
N GLU A 175 64.12 15.86 -14.26
CA GLU A 175 65.11 15.97 -13.18
C GLU A 175 65.92 14.67 -12.97
N ILE A 176 65.29 13.50 -13.07
CA ILE A 176 65.95 12.23 -12.76
C ILE A 176 66.76 11.69 -13.95
N PHE A 177 66.26 11.82 -15.18
CA PHE A 177 66.82 11.14 -16.35
C PHE A 177 67.48 12.07 -17.37
N ILE A 178 67.23 13.38 -17.30
CA ILE A 178 67.84 14.35 -18.21
C ILE A 178 68.89 15.15 -17.44
N ASP A 179 68.46 15.87 -16.40
CA ASP A 179 69.33 16.87 -15.76
C ASP A 179 70.37 16.23 -14.86
N LYS A 180 69.98 15.30 -13.98
CA LYS A 180 70.94 14.60 -13.10
C LYS A 180 72.03 13.86 -13.87
N PRO A 181 71.74 13.07 -14.93
CA PRO A 181 72.79 12.38 -15.66
C PRO A 181 73.69 13.34 -16.41
N ASP A 182 73.15 14.43 -16.98
CA ASP A 182 73.95 15.44 -17.70
C ASP A 182 74.90 16.17 -16.75
N GLU A 183 74.41 16.64 -15.61
CA GLU A 183 75.22 17.32 -14.59
C GLU A 183 76.29 16.37 -14.01
N ASN A 184 75.93 15.11 -13.71
CA ASN A 184 76.90 14.12 -13.24
C ASN A 184 77.88 13.67 -14.33
N LEU A 185 77.48 13.63 -15.61
CA LEU A 185 78.37 13.32 -16.73
C LEU A 185 79.34 14.47 -16.98
N ASP A 186 78.87 15.70 -16.96
CA ASP A 186 79.70 16.89 -17.15
C ASP A 186 80.70 17.04 -16.00
N ASP A 187 80.25 16.96 -14.75
CA ASP A 187 81.13 17.01 -13.58
C ASP A 187 82.13 15.85 -13.56
N SER A 188 81.70 14.63 -13.90
CA SER A 188 82.61 13.49 -13.94
C SER A 188 83.57 13.54 -15.12
N LEU A 189 83.18 14.11 -16.27
CA LEU A 189 84.05 14.32 -17.41
C LEU A 189 85.06 15.43 -17.15
N ASP A 190 84.64 16.56 -16.58
CA ASP A 190 85.53 17.65 -16.22
C ASP A 190 86.53 17.20 -15.17
N THR A 191 86.08 16.60 -14.06
CA THR A 191 87.01 16.11 -13.02
C THR A 191 87.92 14.99 -13.53
N ASN A 192 87.44 14.05 -14.35
CA ASN A 192 88.31 13.03 -14.92
C ASN A 192 89.26 13.60 -15.99
N LEU A 193 88.85 14.57 -16.80
CA LEU A 193 89.74 15.21 -17.77
C LEU A 193 90.81 16.01 -17.06
N ASP A 194 90.45 16.81 -16.06
CA ASP A 194 91.37 17.66 -15.32
C ASP A 194 92.38 16.80 -14.55
N THR A 195 91.92 15.78 -13.82
CA THR A 195 92.81 14.85 -13.10
C THR A 195 93.66 13.97 -14.02
N ASN A 196 93.15 13.53 -15.18
CA ASN A 196 93.95 12.74 -16.11
C ASN A 196 94.92 13.61 -16.93
N LEU A 197 94.59 14.86 -17.24
CA LEU A 197 95.52 15.80 -17.86
C LEU A 197 96.64 16.18 -16.90
N ASP A 198 96.32 16.52 -15.65
CA ASP A 198 97.34 16.81 -14.62
C ASP A 198 98.26 15.60 -14.41
N ASN A 199 97.70 14.40 -14.24
CA ASN A 199 98.48 13.17 -14.11
C ASN A 199 99.25 12.77 -15.38
N SER A 200 98.87 13.27 -16.56
CA SER A 200 99.60 13.03 -17.81
C SER A 200 100.70 14.06 -18.04
N LEU A 201 100.61 15.25 -17.46
CA LEU A 201 101.61 16.32 -17.57
C LEU A 201 102.70 16.20 -16.50
N ASP A 202 102.39 15.58 -15.35
CA ASP A 202 103.35 15.28 -14.27
C ASP A 202 104.15 13.97 -14.46
N LYS A 203 103.90 13.24 -15.56
CA LYS A 203 104.75 12.11 -15.94
C LYS A 203 105.94 12.63 -16.74
N GLU A 204 107.14 12.44 -16.18
CA GLU A 204 108.43 12.69 -16.84
C GLU A 204 108.43 12.23 -18.31
N PRO A 205 109.10 12.96 -19.21
CA PRO A 205 109.06 12.66 -20.63
C PRO A 205 109.62 11.26 -20.89
N VAL A 206 108.73 10.35 -21.30
CA VAL A 206 109.09 9.03 -21.82
C VAL A 206 110.11 9.23 -22.94
N THR A 207 111.33 8.73 -22.73
CA THR A 207 112.43 8.89 -23.68
C THR A 207 112.16 8.08 -24.95
N LEU A 208 112.65 8.59 -26.09
CA LEU A 208 112.45 7.99 -27.43
C LEU A 208 112.94 6.52 -27.54
N GLU A 209 113.73 6.06 -26.57
CA GLU A 209 114.23 4.68 -26.46
C GLU A 209 113.16 3.68 -25.99
N GLU A 210 112.22 4.07 -25.13
CA GLU A 210 111.11 3.20 -24.68
C GLU A 210 110.04 3.02 -25.77
N ILE A 211 109.75 4.09 -26.53
CA ILE A 211 108.82 4.03 -27.68
C ILE A 211 109.37 3.10 -28.77
N LEU A 212 110.69 3.10 -29.01
CA LEU A 212 111.31 2.20 -30.00
C LEU A 212 111.37 0.73 -29.54
N LEU A 213 111.35 0.44 -28.24
CA LEU A 213 111.28 -0.93 -27.74
C LEU A 213 109.86 -1.52 -27.84
N GLN A 214 108.83 -0.71 -27.57
CA GLN A 214 107.43 -1.11 -27.75
C GLN A 214 107.06 -1.25 -29.24
N LYS A 215 107.61 -0.42 -30.13
CA LYS A 215 107.40 -0.52 -31.59
C LYS A 215 108.15 -1.69 -32.24
N LYS A 216 109.21 -2.22 -31.62
CA LYS A 216 109.98 -3.37 -32.15
C LYS A 216 109.38 -4.74 -31.81
N MET A 217 108.37 -4.79 -30.93
CA MET A 217 107.63 -6.02 -30.60
C MET A 217 106.40 -6.28 -31.48
N ILE A 218 105.97 -5.32 -32.29
CA ILE A 218 104.92 -5.53 -33.31
C ILE A 218 105.63 -5.78 -34.65
N ARG A 219 106.29 -6.94 -34.76
CA ARG A 219 106.72 -7.45 -36.07
C ARG A 219 105.52 -8.05 -36.77
N GLU A 220 105.14 -7.44 -37.89
CA GLU A 220 104.20 -7.97 -38.88
C GLU A 220 104.80 -9.18 -39.62
N GLU A 221 105.00 -10.28 -38.92
CA GLU A 221 105.53 -11.54 -39.48
C GLU A 221 104.43 -12.36 -40.18
N TRP A 222 104.73 -12.80 -41.40
CA TRP A 222 103.90 -13.71 -42.18
C TRP A 222 104.24 -15.15 -41.79
N LEU A 223 103.25 -15.90 -41.31
CA LEU A 223 103.45 -17.25 -40.77
C LEU A 223 102.56 -18.28 -41.48
N THR A 224 103.06 -19.49 -41.65
CA THR A 224 102.24 -20.60 -42.15
C THR A 224 101.28 -21.10 -41.06
N LEU A 225 100.15 -21.69 -41.46
CA LEU A 225 99.18 -22.25 -40.50
C LEU A 225 99.79 -23.32 -39.57
N LYS A 226 100.85 -23.99 -40.01
CA LYS A 226 101.56 -25.01 -39.22
C LYS A 226 102.43 -24.36 -38.13
N GLU A 227 103.10 -23.25 -38.43
CA GLU A 227 103.87 -22.46 -37.45
C GLU A 227 102.94 -21.78 -36.44
N ILE A 228 101.80 -21.27 -36.91
CA ILE A 228 100.76 -20.69 -36.06
C ILE A 228 100.19 -21.73 -35.07
N LEU A 229 99.90 -22.94 -35.55
CA LEU A 229 99.44 -24.04 -34.70
C LEU A 229 100.48 -24.41 -33.62
N GLY A 230 101.77 -24.30 -33.96
CA GLY A 230 102.89 -24.55 -33.04
C GLY A 230 102.95 -23.60 -31.84
N GLN A 231 102.38 -22.39 -31.93
CA GLN A 231 102.41 -21.39 -30.85
C GLN A 231 101.45 -21.70 -29.68
N ARG A 232 100.56 -22.70 -29.81
CA ARG A 232 99.63 -23.17 -28.75
C ARG A 232 98.93 -22.05 -27.94
N ARG A 233 98.37 -21.03 -28.61
CA ARG A 233 97.58 -19.98 -27.95
C ARG A 233 96.28 -20.55 -27.37
N LYS A 234 95.89 -20.07 -26.17
CA LYS A 234 94.82 -20.64 -25.33
C LYS A 234 93.45 -20.69 -26.03
N ASP A 235 93.13 -19.70 -26.87
CA ASP A 235 91.81 -19.54 -27.51
C ASP A 235 91.82 -19.81 -29.02
N TRP A 236 92.80 -20.59 -29.49
CA TRP A 236 93.02 -20.87 -30.92
C TRP A 236 92.71 -22.34 -31.25
N PRO A 237 92.17 -22.62 -32.45
CA PRO A 237 91.84 -23.98 -32.85
C PRO A 237 93.07 -24.89 -32.86
N LYS A 238 92.94 -26.09 -32.28
CA LYS A 238 94.04 -27.07 -32.14
C LYS A 238 94.29 -27.93 -33.39
N SER A 239 93.68 -27.58 -34.52
CA SER A 239 93.89 -28.25 -35.82
C SER A 239 94.13 -27.22 -36.92
N ILE A 240 94.91 -27.60 -37.94
CA ILE A 240 95.23 -26.74 -39.10
C ILE A 240 93.94 -26.28 -39.79
N GLU A 241 92.98 -27.18 -39.96
CA GLU A 241 91.70 -26.87 -40.60
C GLU A 241 90.83 -25.93 -39.74
N GLY A 242 90.91 -26.04 -38.41
CA GLY A 242 90.28 -25.11 -37.48
C GLY A 242 90.87 -23.69 -37.59
N LEU A 243 92.19 -23.58 -37.67
CA LEU A 243 92.89 -22.31 -37.85
C LEU A 243 92.56 -21.67 -39.20
N ARG A 244 92.48 -22.46 -40.26
CA ARG A 244 92.08 -21.99 -41.58
C ARG A 244 90.67 -21.39 -41.57
N LYS A 245 89.71 -22.04 -40.89
CA LYS A 245 88.35 -21.50 -40.72
C LYS A 245 88.32 -20.21 -39.90
N LYS A 246 89.15 -20.12 -38.85
CA LYS A 246 89.27 -18.88 -38.05
C LYS A 246 89.86 -17.74 -38.87
N ALA A 247 90.93 -17.99 -39.63
CA ALA A 247 91.55 -17.01 -40.50
C ALA A 247 90.59 -16.46 -41.58
N ILE A 248 89.73 -17.31 -42.15
CA ILE A 248 88.70 -16.86 -43.10
C ILE A 248 87.61 -16.04 -42.39
N ARG A 249 87.17 -16.50 -41.20
CA ARG A 249 86.12 -15.82 -40.42
C ARG A 249 86.54 -14.43 -39.98
N GLU A 250 87.80 -14.26 -39.61
CA GLU A 250 88.37 -13.00 -39.14
C GLU A 250 89.06 -12.20 -40.25
N GLY A 251 89.01 -12.66 -41.51
CA GLY A 251 89.52 -11.94 -42.66
C GLY A 251 91.04 -11.69 -42.65
N TRP A 252 91.83 -12.65 -42.17
CA TRP A 252 93.29 -12.49 -42.05
C TRP A 252 93.96 -12.28 -43.42
N PRO A 253 94.88 -11.31 -43.56
CA PRO A 253 95.64 -11.13 -44.80
C PRO A 253 96.40 -12.40 -45.16
N ARG A 254 96.31 -12.82 -46.43
CA ARG A 254 96.91 -14.06 -46.94
C ARG A 254 97.83 -13.77 -48.12
N ARG A 255 99.03 -14.35 -48.10
CA ARG A 255 99.98 -14.39 -49.22
C ARG A 255 100.10 -15.83 -49.72
N ASP A 256 99.92 -15.98 -51.02
CA ASP A 256 100.12 -17.25 -51.70
C ASP A 256 101.46 -17.17 -52.46
N HIS A 257 102.41 -18.00 -52.07
CA HIS A 257 103.64 -18.26 -52.82
C HIS A 257 103.52 -19.63 -53.49
N GLU A 258 104.25 -19.87 -54.59
CA GLU A 258 104.17 -21.10 -55.40
C GLU A 258 104.23 -22.40 -54.56
N ASN A 259 104.91 -22.38 -53.41
CA ASN A 259 105.12 -23.57 -52.57
C ASN A 259 104.59 -23.46 -51.12
N ARG A 260 103.98 -22.35 -50.70
CA ARG A 260 103.41 -22.20 -49.33
C ARG A 260 102.41 -21.05 -49.21
N LYS A 261 101.50 -21.19 -48.24
CA LYS A 261 100.48 -20.19 -47.92
C LYS A 261 100.74 -19.62 -46.54
N GLU A 262 100.92 -18.31 -46.48
CA GLU A 262 101.23 -17.57 -45.26
C GLU A 262 100.08 -16.64 -44.91
N TYR A 263 99.88 -16.46 -43.61
CA TYR A 263 98.81 -15.65 -43.03
C TYR A 263 99.43 -14.66 -42.05
N GLN A 264 98.94 -13.42 -42.08
CA GLN A 264 99.28 -12.40 -41.10
C GLN A 264 98.21 -12.40 -40.01
N ILE A 265 98.63 -12.43 -38.74
CA ILE A 265 97.70 -12.37 -37.60
C ILE A 265 97.33 -10.90 -37.39
N PRO A 266 96.06 -10.50 -37.55
CA PRO A 266 95.64 -9.14 -37.24
C PRO A 266 95.76 -8.92 -35.74
N VAL A 267 96.50 -7.89 -35.34
CA VAL A 267 96.48 -7.40 -33.96
C VAL A 267 95.08 -6.80 -33.77
N GLY A 268 94.33 -7.32 -32.81
CA GLY A 268 92.90 -7.02 -32.64
C GLY A 268 92.59 -5.52 -32.58
N LYS A 269 91.41 -5.16 -33.10
CA LYS A 269 90.70 -3.94 -32.68
C LYS A 269 90.16 -4.12 -31.27
#